data_AF-A0AAD6XXC3-F1
#
_entry.id   AF-A0AAD6XXC3-F1
#
_cell.length_a   1.000
_cell.length_b   1.000
_cell.length_c   1.000
_cell.angle_alpha   90.00
_cell.angle_beta   90.00
_cell.angle_gamma   90.00
#
_symmetry.space_group_name_H-M   'P 1'
#
loop_
_entity.id
_entity.type
_entity.pdbx_description
1 polymer ?
#
loop_
_entity_poly.entity_id
_entity_poly.type
_entity_poly.pdbx_seq_one_letter_code
_entity_poly.pdbx_strand_id
1 'polypeptide(L)'
;MSFRVPQTWMQTSQVAELAAALVAVRAANPDSELTLVLSHDYVCKAMTKKLVKWERKGWVGVHHGNILKCLAAELKARKASTTFVVAPQGSTAQTMCREATRTAKTATSGNRFRAVTLDIPAGTALVGIPLQGNRQKTFYRGIREVKTQKLKDRPSTINKLAIVKECIAILQGRIVTDEDIWCSLRNKDFQP
;
A
#
# COMPACT_ATOMS: atom_id res chain seq x y z
N MET A 1 14.62 16.31 -0.11
CA MET A 1 13.55 16.27 0.91
C MET A 1 13.38 14.84 1.39
N SER A 2 13.23 14.61 2.69
CA SER A 2 12.96 13.29 3.26
C SER A 2 11.54 13.23 3.82
N PHE A 3 10.84 12.13 3.56
CA PHE A 3 9.46 11.90 4.00
C PHE A 3 9.40 10.63 4.83
N ARG A 4 8.54 10.64 5.85
CA ARG A 4 8.33 9.47 6.70
C ARG A 4 6.95 8.89 6.43
N VAL A 5 6.93 7.58 6.18
CA VAL A 5 5.69 6.82 6.14
C VAL A 5 5.07 6.84 7.54
N PRO A 6 3.78 7.22 7.70
CA PRO A 6 3.12 7.20 8.99
C PRO A 6 3.28 5.85 9.70
N GLN A 7 3.54 5.85 11.01
CA GLN A 7 3.70 4.61 11.80
C GLN A 7 2.42 3.75 11.81
N THR A 8 1.27 4.37 11.55
CA THR A 8 -0.02 3.68 11.39
C THR A 8 -0.09 2.82 10.14
N TRP A 9 0.85 2.95 9.20
CA TRP A 9 0.92 2.11 8.01
C TRP A 9 1.95 1.01 8.16
N MET A 10 1.75 -0.06 7.39
CA MET A 10 2.70 -1.17 7.34
C MET A 10 4.07 -0.68 6.84
N GLN A 11 5.11 -0.93 7.62
CA GLN A 11 6.48 -0.47 7.32
C GLN A 11 7.19 -1.45 6.38
N THR A 12 6.70 -1.56 5.14
CA THR A 12 7.29 -2.42 4.10
C THR A 12 7.96 -1.60 3.00
N SER A 13 8.90 -2.23 2.29
CA SER A 13 9.56 -1.63 1.10
C SER A 13 8.54 -1.15 0.06
N GLN A 14 7.47 -1.92 -0.17
CA GLN A 14 6.42 -1.58 -1.13
C GLN A 14 5.63 -0.32 -0.72
N VAL A 15 5.32 -0.17 0.58
CA VAL A 15 4.63 1.03 1.09
C VAL A 15 5.54 2.26 1.00
N ALA A 16 6.82 2.11 1.33
CA ALA A 16 7.80 3.20 1.18
C ALA A 16 7.93 3.64 -0.28
N GLU A 17 8.00 2.70 -1.22
CA GLU A 17 8.06 2.99 -2.66
C GLU A 17 6.78 3.67 -3.17
N LEU A 18 5.60 3.22 -2.74
CA LEU A 18 4.32 3.87 -3.07
C LEU A 18 4.25 5.29 -2.52
N ALA A 19 4.69 5.49 -1.29
CA ALA A 19 4.71 6.80 -0.65
C ALA A 19 5.68 7.75 -1.37
N ALA A 20 6.87 7.26 -1.75
CA ALA A 20 7.83 8.02 -2.53
C ALA A 20 7.27 8.41 -3.90
N ALA A 21 6.60 7.47 -4.59
CA ALA A 21 5.94 7.75 -5.87
C ALA A 21 4.85 8.82 -5.73
N LEU A 22 3.98 8.72 -4.72
CA LEU A 22 2.94 9.72 -4.46
C LEU A 22 3.52 11.12 -4.21
N VAL A 23 4.55 11.20 -3.39
CA VAL A 23 5.25 12.46 -3.10
C VAL A 23 5.91 13.02 -4.37
N ALA A 24 6.56 12.19 -5.17
CA ALA A 24 7.20 12.62 -6.40
C ALA A 24 6.18 13.18 -7.41
N VAL A 25 5.03 12.51 -7.55
CA VAL A 25 3.93 12.95 -8.42
C VAL A 25 3.37 14.31 -7.99
N ARG A 26 3.24 14.54 -6.68
CA ARG A 26 2.76 15.82 -6.12
C ARG A 26 3.79 16.95 -6.21
N ALA A 27 5.08 16.62 -6.13
CA ALA A 27 6.15 17.61 -6.19
C ALA A 27 6.48 18.02 -7.64
N ALA A 28 6.25 17.14 -8.61
CA ALA A 28 6.49 17.39 -10.01
C ALA A 28 5.43 18.33 -10.62
N ASN A 29 5.85 19.22 -11.53
CA ASN A 29 4.94 20.09 -12.26
C ASN A 29 3.87 19.25 -13.01
N PRO A 30 2.55 19.51 -12.82
CA PRO A 30 1.47 18.76 -13.49
C PRO A 30 1.46 18.84 -15.02
N ASP A 31 2.08 19.87 -15.60
CA ASP A 31 2.09 20.14 -17.03
C ASP A 31 3.38 19.61 -17.73
N SER A 32 4.33 19.05 -16.98
CA SER A 32 5.54 18.44 -17.53
C SER A 32 5.49 16.91 -17.50
N GLU A 33 6.12 16.26 -18.48
CA GLU A 33 6.29 14.81 -18.47
C GLU A 33 7.06 14.37 -17.21
N LEU A 34 6.64 13.25 -16.63
CA LEU A 34 7.26 12.68 -15.43
C LEU A 34 7.65 11.23 -15.68
N THR A 35 8.93 10.91 -15.51
CA THR A 35 9.39 9.51 -15.50
C THR A 35 9.73 9.08 -14.08
N LEU A 36 8.99 8.09 -13.59
CA LEU A 36 9.21 7.48 -12.28
C LEU A 36 10.02 6.20 -12.45
N VAL A 37 11.26 6.23 -11.97
CA VAL A 37 12.16 5.07 -11.94
C VAL A 37 12.00 4.35 -10.61
N LEU A 38 11.55 3.10 -10.69
CA LEU A 38 11.18 2.29 -9.55
C LEU A 38 12.15 1.13 -9.35
N SER A 39 12.31 0.72 -8.09
CA SER A 39 13.10 -0.43 -7.70
C SER A 39 12.36 -1.76 -7.90
N HIS A 40 11.05 -1.76 -7.71
CA HIS A 40 10.20 -2.94 -7.90
C HIS A 40 9.08 -2.67 -8.90
N ASP A 41 8.59 -3.76 -9.48
CA ASP A 41 7.52 -3.70 -10.47
C ASP A 41 6.12 -3.52 -9.87
N TYR A 42 5.97 -3.54 -8.54
CA TYR A 42 4.66 -3.53 -7.87
C TYR A 42 3.85 -2.29 -8.25
N VAL A 43 4.43 -1.11 -8.07
CA VAL A 43 3.78 0.18 -8.39
C VAL A 43 3.52 0.29 -9.89
N CYS A 44 4.50 -0.12 -10.72
CA CYS A 44 4.37 -0.11 -12.17
C CYS A 44 3.18 -1.00 -12.62
N LYS A 45 3.14 -2.27 -12.20
CA LYS A 45 2.04 -3.20 -12.52
C LYS A 45 0.70 -2.73 -11.98
N ALA A 46 0.69 -2.13 -10.80
CA ALA A 46 -0.50 -1.55 -10.18
C ALA A 46 -1.12 -0.46 -11.05
N MET A 47 -0.32 0.54 -11.44
CA MET A 47 -0.80 1.70 -12.20
C MET A 47 -1.04 1.40 -13.69
N THR A 48 -0.29 0.48 -14.29
CA THR A 48 -0.40 0.20 -15.74
C THR A 48 -1.35 -0.95 -16.08
N LYS A 49 -1.28 -2.09 -15.35
CA LYS A 49 -2.00 -3.31 -15.73
C LYS A 49 -3.26 -3.57 -14.91
N LYS A 50 -3.29 -3.14 -13.65
CA LYS A 50 -4.35 -3.48 -12.69
C LYS A 50 -5.33 -2.35 -12.41
N LEU A 51 -4.96 -1.11 -12.75
CA LEU A 51 -5.69 0.10 -12.38
C LEU A 51 -7.18 0.03 -12.74
N VAL A 52 -7.50 -0.17 -14.02
CA VAL A 52 -8.89 -0.25 -14.51
C VAL A 52 -9.72 -1.30 -13.76
N LYS A 53 -9.12 -2.47 -13.52
CA LYS A 53 -9.77 -3.58 -12.81
C LYS A 53 -10.02 -3.24 -11.33
N TRP A 54 -9.10 -2.53 -10.69
CA TRP A 54 -9.22 -2.14 -9.28
C TRP A 54 -10.20 -0.99 -9.08
N GLU A 55 -10.21 0.00 -9.97
CA GLU A 55 -11.19 1.08 -9.96
C GLU A 55 -12.61 0.56 -10.14
N ARG A 56 -12.82 -0.36 -11.09
CA ARG A 56 -14.14 -0.99 -11.30
C ARG A 56 -14.62 -1.78 -10.06
N LYS A 57 -13.69 -2.29 -9.25
CA LYS A 57 -14.02 -3.00 -8.00
C LYS A 57 -14.11 -2.06 -6.79
N GLY A 58 -13.97 -0.74 -6.98
CA GLY A 58 -13.94 0.23 -5.89
C GLY A 58 -12.80 0.00 -4.91
N TRP A 59 -11.67 -0.55 -5.38
CA TRP A 59 -10.48 -0.86 -4.57
C TRP A 59 -10.67 -1.91 -3.46
N VAL A 60 -11.81 -2.63 -3.46
CA VAL A 60 -12.10 -3.67 -2.48
C VAL A 60 -11.08 -4.79 -2.53
N GLY A 61 -10.50 -5.10 -1.38
CA GLY A 61 -9.55 -6.20 -1.24
C GLY A 61 -8.19 -6.00 -1.91
N VAL A 62 -7.85 -4.76 -2.26
CA VAL A 62 -6.55 -4.42 -2.84
C VAL A 62 -5.55 -4.12 -1.73
N HIS A 63 -4.42 -4.84 -1.72
CA HIS A 63 -3.33 -4.55 -0.80
C HIS A 63 -2.81 -3.13 -1.02
N HIS A 64 -2.69 -2.35 0.05
CA HIS A 64 -2.33 -0.93 0.01
C HIS A 64 -3.30 -0.09 -0.87
N GLY A 65 -4.58 -0.49 -0.93
CA GLY A 65 -5.58 0.14 -1.79
C GLY A 65 -5.74 1.65 -1.59
N ASN A 66 -5.64 2.15 -0.35
CA ASN A 66 -5.82 3.58 -0.06
C ASN A 66 -4.73 4.46 -0.70
N ILE A 67 -3.45 4.06 -0.58
CA ILE A 67 -2.34 4.83 -1.17
C ILE A 67 -2.34 4.71 -2.69
N LEU A 68 -2.67 3.53 -3.22
CA LEU A 68 -2.80 3.31 -4.65
C LEU A 68 -3.95 4.12 -5.26
N LYS A 69 -5.08 4.21 -4.56
CA LYS A 69 -6.22 5.04 -4.94
C LYS A 69 -5.83 6.51 -4.98
N CYS A 70 -5.11 6.98 -3.97
CA CYS A 70 -4.61 8.34 -3.92
C CYS A 70 -3.64 8.62 -5.08
N LEU A 71 -2.66 7.73 -5.32
CA LEU A 71 -1.72 7.84 -6.42
C LEU A 71 -2.44 7.87 -7.79
N ALA A 72 -3.40 6.97 -8.00
CA ALA A 72 -4.20 6.96 -9.23
C ALA A 72 -4.97 8.26 -9.46
N ALA A 73 -5.53 8.83 -8.40
CA ALA A 73 -6.25 10.09 -8.47
C ALA A 73 -5.34 11.28 -8.79
N GLU A 74 -4.14 11.33 -8.21
CA GLU A 74 -3.12 12.33 -8.52
C GLU A 74 -2.63 12.21 -9.97
N LEU A 75 -2.39 10.99 -10.45
CA LEU A 75 -1.99 10.75 -11.84
C LEU A 75 -3.08 11.19 -12.83
N LYS A 76 -4.36 10.98 -12.51
CA LYS A 76 -5.50 11.44 -13.32
C LYS A 76 -5.66 12.96 -13.31
N ALA A 77 -5.24 13.63 -12.24
CA ALA A 77 -5.29 15.09 -12.15
C ALA A 77 -4.18 15.77 -12.97
N ARG A 78 -3.12 15.05 -13.33
CA ARG A 78 -2.02 15.58 -14.16
C ARG A 78 -2.46 15.71 -15.62
N LYS A 79 -1.98 16.76 -16.29
CA LYS A 79 -2.23 16.98 -17.72
C LYS A 79 -1.21 16.26 -18.61
N ALA A 80 0.04 16.20 -18.14
CA ALA A 80 1.12 15.56 -18.87
C ALA A 80 1.27 14.06 -18.56
N SER A 81 1.93 13.37 -19.49
CA SER A 81 2.18 11.92 -19.40
C SER A 81 3.05 11.57 -18.19
N THR A 82 2.78 10.40 -17.60
CA THR A 82 3.62 9.81 -16.55
C THR A 82 4.06 8.41 -16.96
N THR A 83 5.37 8.20 -17.04
CA THR A 83 5.99 6.94 -17.46
C THR A 83 6.57 6.22 -16.25
N PHE A 84 6.27 4.94 -16.11
CA PHE A 84 6.82 4.08 -15.07
C PHE A 84 7.89 3.17 -15.66
N VAL A 85 9.11 3.25 -15.12
CA VAL A 85 10.24 2.41 -15.54
C VAL A 85 10.73 1.62 -14.33
N VAL A 86 10.88 0.31 -14.48
CA VAL A 86 11.55 -0.51 -13.47
C VAL A 86 13.04 -0.50 -13.79
N ALA A 87 13.86 -0.13 -12.81
CA ALA A 87 15.31 -0.05 -12.97
C ALA A 87 15.88 -1.43 -13.37
N PRO A 88 16.55 -1.55 -14.54
CA PRO A 88 17.19 -2.79 -14.95
C PRO A 88 18.27 -3.23 -13.96
N GLN A 89 18.44 -4.53 -13.78
CA GLN A 89 19.49 -5.07 -12.92
C GLN A 89 20.88 -4.68 -13.43
N GLY A 90 21.75 -4.21 -12.54
CA GLY A 90 23.11 -3.77 -12.87
C GLY A 90 23.20 -2.38 -13.52
N SER A 91 22.09 -1.66 -13.68
CA SER A 91 22.08 -0.31 -14.26
C SER A 91 22.41 0.79 -13.24
N THR A 92 22.86 1.94 -13.72
CA THR A 92 23.01 3.16 -12.91
C THR A 92 21.70 3.57 -12.22
N ALA A 93 20.57 3.35 -12.89
CA ALA A 93 19.23 3.56 -12.33
C ALA A 93 19.00 2.71 -11.08
N GLN A 94 19.44 1.45 -11.07
CA GLN A 94 19.32 0.60 -9.89
C GLN A 94 20.17 1.12 -8.73
N THR A 95 21.36 1.62 -9.00
CA THR A 95 22.23 2.25 -7.98
C THR A 95 21.54 3.48 -7.37
N MET A 96 20.96 4.36 -8.20
CA MET A 96 20.19 5.51 -7.72
C MET A 96 19.00 5.09 -6.84
N CYS A 97 18.26 4.05 -7.23
CA CYS A 97 17.18 3.51 -6.40
C CYS A 97 17.68 2.97 -5.05
N ARG A 98 18.85 2.32 -5.02
CA ARG A 98 19.47 1.84 -3.77
C ARG A 98 19.89 3.00 -2.88
N GLU A 99 20.44 4.07 -3.45
CA GLU A 99 20.80 5.28 -2.70
C GLU A 99 19.57 6.00 -2.14
N ALA A 100 18.49 6.10 -2.93
CA ALA A 100 17.22 6.63 -2.45
C ALA A 100 16.67 5.79 -1.29
N THR A 101 16.76 4.46 -1.38
CA THR A 101 16.37 3.54 -0.31
C THR A 101 17.23 3.73 0.94
N ARG A 102 18.55 3.91 0.79
CA ARG A 102 19.47 4.21 1.91
C ARG A 102 19.09 5.52 2.58
N THR A 103 18.77 6.55 1.80
CA THR A 103 18.32 7.86 2.29
C THR A 103 16.98 7.77 3.02
N ALA A 104 16.06 6.92 2.55
CA ALA A 104 14.79 6.67 3.24
C ALA A 104 15.00 5.97 4.60
N LYS A 105 15.94 5.02 4.67
CA LYS A 105 16.30 4.35 5.93
C LYS A 105 16.91 5.31 6.95
N THR A 106 17.84 6.17 6.55
CA THR A 106 18.43 7.17 7.45
C THR A 106 17.39 8.21 7.88
N ALA A 107 16.44 8.52 7.00
CA ALA A 107 15.26 9.33 7.30
C ALA A 107 14.23 8.63 8.21
N THR A 108 14.51 7.47 8.79
CA THR A 108 13.65 6.90 9.83
C THR A 108 14.06 7.38 11.23
N SER A 109 15.34 7.78 11.41
CA SER A 109 15.95 8.07 12.72
C SER A 109 16.07 9.55 13.09
N GLY A 110 15.85 10.47 12.14
CA GLY A 110 15.86 11.93 12.38
C GLY A 110 14.62 12.47 13.14
N ASN A 111 14.65 13.74 13.54
CA ASN A 111 13.57 14.37 14.35
C ASN A 111 12.64 15.30 13.53
N ARG A 112 12.88 15.49 12.23
CA ARG A 112 12.11 16.39 11.35
C ARG A 112 11.63 15.65 10.11
N PHE A 113 10.35 15.30 10.06
CA PHE A 113 9.73 14.66 8.90
C PHE A 113 8.37 15.26 8.56
N ARG A 114 8.08 15.26 7.27
CA ARG A 114 6.74 15.55 6.76
C ARG A 114 6.00 14.21 6.57
N ALA A 115 4.84 14.10 7.20
CA ALA A 115 3.98 12.92 7.03
C ALA A 115 3.38 12.91 5.63
N VAL A 116 3.30 11.72 5.04
CA VAL A 116 2.60 11.52 3.76
C VAL A 116 1.10 11.46 4.02
N THR A 117 0.35 12.41 3.46
CA THR A 117 -1.11 12.45 3.56
C THR A 117 -1.77 11.72 2.38
N LEU A 118 -2.97 11.18 2.57
CA LEU A 118 -3.74 10.46 1.54
C LEU A 118 -4.91 11.31 1.01
N ASP A 119 -4.69 12.61 0.90
CA ASP A 119 -5.71 13.53 0.41
C ASP A 119 -5.92 13.33 -1.09
N ILE A 120 -7.13 12.99 -1.49
CA ILE A 120 -7.48 12.77 -2.89
C ILE A 120 -7.88 14.12 -3.49
N PRO A 121 -7.33 14.52 -4.66
CA PRO A 121 -7.73 15.76 -5.33
C PRO A 121 -9.25 15.83 -5.56
N ALA A 122 -9.82 17.03 -5.43
CA ALA A 122 -11.23 17.24 -5.68
C ALA A 122 -11.58 16.88 -7.14
N GLY A 123 -12.71 16.17 -7.34
CA GLY A 123 -13.18 15.77 -8.67
C GLY A 123 -12.58 14.47 -9.23
N THR A 124 -11.49 13.94 -8.67
CA THR A 124 -10.93 12.64 -9.08
C THR A 124 -11.29 11.48 -8.13
N ALA A 125 -12.01 11.80 -7.05
CA ALA A 125 -12.45 10.82 -6.06
C ALA A 125 -13.54 9.89 -6.63
N LEU A 126 -13.16 8.66 -6.96
CA LEU A 126 -14.12 7.57 -7.16
C LEU A 126 -14.71 7.16 -5.81
N VAL A 127 -16.00 7.40 -5.63
CA VAL A 127 -16.74 7.05 -4.41
C VAL A 127 -17.48 5.73 -4.62
N GLY A 128 -17.27 4.79 -3.70
CA GLY A 128 -17.99 3.52 -3.68
C GLY A 128 -17.56 2.50 -4.74
N ILE A 129 -18.45 1.54 -4.99
CA ILE A 129 -18.28 0.45 -5.97
C ILE A 129 -19.41 0.58 -6.99
N PRO A 130 -19.12 0.65 -8.30
CA PRO A 130 -20.18 0.73 -9.29
C PRO A 130 -21.07 -0.52 -9.26
N LEU A 131 -22.39 -0.33 -9.31
CA LEU A 131 -23.36 -1.44 -9.31
C LEU A 131 -23.21 -2.29 -10.57
N GLN A 132 -23.01 -1.64 -11.72
CA GLN A 132 -22.93 -2.28 -13.02
C GLN A 132 -21.66 -3.13 -13.15
N GLY A 133 -21.84 -4.38 -13.58
CA GLY A 133 -20.72 -5.26 -13.93
C GLY A 133 -19.88 -5.75 -12.74
N ASN A 134 -20.40 -5.65 -11.52
CA ASN A 134 -19.84 -6.25 -10.31
C ASN A 134 -20.66 -7.45 -9.83
N ARG A 135 -20.08 -8.24 -8.92
CA ARG A 135 -20.72 -9.43 -8.35
C ARG A 135 -21.09 -9.17 -6.89
N GLN A 136 -22.15 -9.82 -6.42
CA GLN A 136 -22.59 -9.78 -5.02
C GLN A 136 -21.44 -10.03 -4.03
N LYS A 137 -20.55 -10.99 -4.34
CA LYS A 137 -19.33 -11.27 -3.56
C LYS A 137 -18.43 -10.04 -3.36
N THR A 138 -18.29 -9.16 -4.35
CA THR A 138 -17.51 -7.92 -4.25
C THR A 138 -18.17 -6.94 -3.30
N PHE A 139 -19.49 -6.75 -3.42
CA PHE A 139 -20.25 -5.86 -2.52
C PHE A 139 -20.20 -6.34 -1.08
N TYR A 140 -20.45 -7.63 -0.84
CA TYR A 140 -20.33 -8.22 0.50
C TYR A 140 -18.94 -8.04 1.08
N ARG A 141 -17.89 -8.27 0.29
CA ARG A 141 -16.52 -8.05 0.73
C ARG A 141 -16.28 -6.59 1.10
N GLY A 142 -16.73 -5.64 0.27
CA GLY A 142 -16.59 -4.21 0.54
C GLY A 142 -17.33 -3.78 1.82
N ILE A 143 -18.59 -4.22 2.00
CA ILE A 143 -19.36 -3.96 3.22
C ILE A 143 -18.66 -4.55 4.44
N ARG A 144 -18.15 -5.77 4.33
CA ARG A 144 -17.41 -6.42 5.42
C ARG A 144 -16.14 -5.64 5.77
N GLU A 145 -15.35 -5.22 4.78
CA GLU A 145 -14.14 -4.40 5.00
C GLU A 145 -14.47 -3.09 5.73
N VAL A 146 -15.52 -2.38 5.30
CA VAL A 146 -15.97 -1.14 5.97
C VAL A 146 -16.46 -1.41 7.39
N LYS A 147 -17.23 -2.48 7.61
CA LYS A 147 -17.70 -2.85 8.95
C LYS A 147 -16.55 -3.25 9.86
N THR A 148 -15.59 -4.03 9.36
CA THR A 148 -14.40 -4.45 10.12
C THR A 148 -13.57 -3.26 10.56
N GLN A 149 -13.38 -2.24 9.70
CA GLN A 149 -12.66 -1.01 10.09
C GLN A 149 -13.34 -0.24 11.22
N LYS A 150 -14.67 -0.33 11.35
CA LYS A 150 -15.42 0.31 12.43
C LYS A 150 -15.46 -0.53 13.71
N LEU A 151 -15.13 -1.81 13.64
CA LEU A 151 -15.06 -2.67 14.82
C LEU A 151 -13.84 -2.25 15.64
N LYS A 152 -14.07 -1.98 16.93
CA LYS A 152 -12.97 -1.86 17.88
C LYS A 152 -12.41 -3.26 18.12
N ASP A 153 -11.09 -3.38 18.04
CA ASP A 153 -10.42 -4.61 18.42
C ASP A 153 -10.69 -4.92 19.88
N ARG A 154 -10.88 -6.22 20.18
CA ARG A 154 -11.09 -6.68 21.55
C ARG A 154 -9.72 -6.70 22.24
N PRO A 155 -9.50 -5.92 23.32
CA PRO A 155 -8.18 -5.81 23.95
C PRO A 155 -7.59 -7.16 24.39
N SER A 156 -8.45 -8.05 24.92
CA SER A 156 -8.05 -9.40 25.31
C SER A 156 -7.51 -10.23 24.14
N THR A 157 -8.08 -10.09 22.95
CA THR A 157 -7.63 -10.83 21.76
C THR A 157 -6.29 -10.31 21.28
N ILE A 158 -6.08 -8.99 21.25
CA ILE A 158 -4.80 -8.38 20.87
C ILE A 158 -3.69 -8.84 21.80
N ASN A 159 -3.92 -8.77 23.12
CA ASN A 159 -2.91 -9.15 24.12
C ASN A 159 -2.51 -10.61 23.96
N LYS A 160 -3.47 -11.51 23.74
CA LYS A 160 -3.18 -12.93 23.50
C LYS A 160 -2.39 -13.16 22.22
N LEU A 161 -2.75 -12.49 21.13
CA LEU A 161 -2.00 -12.59 19.87
C LEU A 161 -0.56 -12.07 20.01
N ALA A 162 -0.36 -10.97 20.74
CA ALA A 162 0.97 -10.44 21.02
C ALA A 162 1.83 -11.44 21.81
N ILE A 163 1.28 -12.03 22.87
CA ILE A 163 1.96 -13.07 23.67
C ILE A 163 2.34 -14.26 22.78
N VAL A 164 1.42 -14.76 21.95
CA VAL A 164 1.69 -15.91 21.06
C VAL A 164 2.80 -15.59 20.06
N LYS A 165 2.77 -14.39 19.44
CA LYS A 165 3.84 -13.95 18.53
C LYS A 165 5.20 -13.89 19.23
N GLU A 166 5.25 -13.34 20.43
CA GLU A 166 6.47 -13.24 21.23
C GLU A 166 7.00 -14.63 21.61
N CYS A 167 6.14 -15.53 22.08
CA CYS A 167 6.52 -16.91 22.38
C CYS A 167 7.07 -17.65 21.15
N ILE A 168 6.43 -17.52 19.97
CA ILE A 168 6.92 -18.17 18.74
C ILE A 168 8.25 -17.56 18.29
N ALA A 169 8.40 -16.25 18.41
CA ALA A 169 9.67 -15.59 18.10
C ALA A 169 10.81 -16.08 19.00
N ILE A 170 10.56 -16.24 20.30
CA ILE A 170 11.54 -16.76 21.27
C ILE A 170 11.89 -18.23 20.99
N LEU A 171 10.87 -19.08 20.79
CA LEU A 171 11.07 -20.54 20.69
C LEU A 171 11.59 -20.98 19.32
N GLN A 172 11.16 -20.32 18.25
CA GLN A 172 11.43 -20.77 16.87
C GLN A 172 12.25 -19.77 16.05
N GLY A 173 12.54 -18.57 16.58
CA GLY A 173 13.25 -17.52 15.85
C GLY A 173 12.49 -16.98 14.63
N ARG A 174 11.17 -17.23 14.55
CA ARG A 174 10.33 -16.83 13.40
C ARG A 174 9.36 -15.72 13.80
N ILE A 175 9.22 -14.74 12.91
CA ILE A 175 8.20 -13.69 13.02
C ILE A 175 6.96 -14.17 12.27
N VAL A 176 5.84 -14.29 12.99
CA VAL A 176 4.55 -14.76 12.46
C VAL A 176 3.52 -13.64 12.47
N THR A 177 2.64 -13.66 11.47
CA THR A 177 1.52 -12.72 11.35
C THR A 177 0.30 -13.21 12.15
N ASP A 178 -0.66 -12.32 12.40
CA ASP A 178 -1.93 -12.76 13.03
C ASP A 178 -2.65 -13.76 12.13
N GLU A 179 -2.61 -13.55 10.81
CA GLU A 179 -3.16 -14.46 9.83
C GLU A 179 -2.58 -15.87 9.94
N ASP A 180 -1.27 -16.01 10.15
CA ASP A 180 -0.63 -17.33 10.31
C ASP A 180 -1.15 -18.04 11.55
N ILE A 181 -1.29 -17.33 12.67
CA ILE A 181 -1.85 -17.87 13.91
C ILE A 181 -3.28 -18.33 13.67
N TRP A 182 -4.12 -17.49 13.07
CA TRP A 182 -5.51 -17.85 12.78
C TRP A 182 -5.64 -18.99 11.77
N CYS A 183 -4.74 -19.10 10.80
CA CYS A 183 -4.71 -20.21 9.86
C CYS A 183 -4.27 -21.52 10.55
N SER A 184 -3.35 -21.46 11.51
CA SER A 184 -2.93 -22.64 12.27
C SER A 184 -4.03 -23.21 13.19
N LEU A 185 -4.94 -22.35 13.65
CA LEU A 185 -6.08 -22.75 14.48
C LEU A 185 -7.22 -23.38 13.69
N ARG A 186 -7.20 -23.30 12.34
CA ARG A 186 -8.23 -23.92 11.50
C ARG A 186 -7.95 -25.39 11.32
N ASN A 187 -8.93 -26.23 11.69
CA ASN A 187 -8.88 -27.65 11.40
C ASN A 187 -9.26 -27.92 9.93
N LYS A 188 -8.52 -28.82 9.26
CA LYS A 188 -8.75 -29.21 7.86
C LYS A 188 -10.11 -29.88 7.65
N ASP A 189 -10.64 -30.53 8.70
CA ASP A 189 -11.86 -31.33 8.63
C ASP A 189 -13.16 -30.49 8.54
N PHE A 190 -13.08 -29.18 8.77
CA PHE A 190 -14.25 -28.28 8.77
C PHE A 190 -14.20 -27.27 7.61
N GLN A 191 -13.90 -27.74 6.40
CA GLN A 191 -14.03 -26.95 5.16
C GLN A 191 -15.36 -27.26 4.45
N PRO A 192 -16.11 -26.25 3.95
CA PRO A 192 -17.11 -26.44 2.91
C PRO A 192 -16.48 -26.65 1.52
#